data_AF-A0A8X6YZK2-F1
#
_entry.id   AF-A0A8X6YZK2-F1
#
_cell.length_a   1.000
_cell.length_b   1.000
_cell.length_c   1.000
_cell.angle_alpha   90.00
_cell.angle_beta   90.00
_cell.angle_gamma   90.00
#
_symmetry.space_group_name_H-M   'P 1'
#
loop_
_entity.id
_entity.type
_entity.pdbx_description
1 polymer ?
#
loop_
_entity_poly.entity_id
_entity_poly.type
_entity_poly.pdbx_seq_one_letter_code
_entity_poly.pdbx_strand_id
1 'polypeptide(L)'
;MGSIEIITPADSIQPRRPIKRLKTLPPESEFAKKGNIPLQMYPGSVGTGFSNIIIKLSEVETDIKKSTTNGQLNILWTYLKFKNNNKFPGWNGFMNLLTNVHEFDMSSIILLPFINAAPSDYNTIYTAMKTSVENAKQLSMRTCILTFDQPLYMKARDIASAVCLSDEVLIVVRLGSFNTVMSYMGSIVTLWLEVG
;
A
#
# COMPACT_ATOMS: atom_id res chain seq x y z
N MET A 1 -0.85 1.97 15.97
CA MET A 1 -0.69 1.69 14.54
C MET A 1 0.40 2.58 13.96
N GLY A 2 1.40 1.99 13.29
CA GLY A 2 2.42 2.74 12.55
C GLY A 2 2.11 2.71 11.06
N SER A 3 2.54 3.73 10.33
CA SER A 3 2.30 3.85 8.90
C SER A 3 3.57 4.29 8.17
N ILE A 4 3.72 3.86 6.93
CA ILE A 4 4.82 4.22 6.05
C ILE A 4 4.20 4.85 4.81
N GLU A 5 4.73 6.00 4.42
CA GLU A 5 4.35 6.72 3.23
C GLU A 5 5.46 6.61 2.19
N ILE A 6 5.08 6.37 0.95
CA ILE A 6 6.01 6.27 -0.18
C ILE A 6 5.55 7.27 -1.24
N ILE A 7 6.44 8.17 -1.64
CA ILE A 7 6.13 9.25 -2.57
C ILE A 7 7.12 9.22 -3.74
N THR A 8 6.60 9.40 -4.94
CA THR A 8 7.35 9.38 -6.19
C THR A 8 6.87 10.54 -7.07
N PRO A 9 7.76 11.40 -7.61
CA PRO A 9 9.20 11.45 -7.37
C PRO A 9 9.56 11.95 -5.97
N ALA A 10 10.72 11.54 -5.46
CA ALA A 10 11.24 11.90 -4.14
C ALA A 10 11.36 13.42 -3.93
N ASP A 11 11.65 14.15 -5.02
CA ASP A 11 11.83 15.60 -5.02
C ASP A 11 10.51 16.37 -4.92
N SER A 12 9.36 15.68 -4.97
CA SER A 12 8.04 16.28 -4.73
C SER A 12 7.84 16.70 -3.27
N ILE A 13 8.69 16.20 -2.37
CA ILE A 13 8.64 16.52 -0.94
C ILE A 13 9.64 17.63 -0.67
N GLN A 14 9.30 18.57 0.21
CA GLN A 14 10.26 19.57 0.65
C GLN A 14 11.53 18.89 1.22
N PRO A 15 12.73 19.37 0.84
CA PRO A 15 13.97 18.76 1.28
C PRO A 15 14.03 18.73 2.81
N ARG A 16 14.48 17.59 3.34
CA ARG A 16 14.55 17.34 4.78
C ARG A 16 15.38 18.44 5.44
N ARG A 17 14.72 19.29 6.24
CA ARG A 17 15.41 20.35 6.97
C ARG A 17 16.47 19.71 7.88
N PRO A 18 17.69 20.28 7.96
CA PRO A 18 18.71 19.76 8.86
C PRO A 18 18.17 19.72 10.28
N ILE A 19 18.17 18.52 10.87
CA ILE A 19 17.68 18.32 12.22
C ILE A 19 18.65 19.02 13.17
N LYS A 20 18.22 20.14 13.75
CA LYS A 20 19.02 20.84 14.75
C LYS A 20 19.23 19.92 15.95
N ARG A 21 20.48 19.63 16.28
CA ARG A 21 20.84 18.88 17.49
C ARG A 21 20.37 19.68 18.71
N LEU A 22 19.46 19.09 19.48
CA LEU A 22 18.96 19.71 20.70
C LEU A 22 20.08 19.72 21.75
N LYS A 23 20.29 20.88 22.39
CA LYS A 23 21.25 21.04 23.49
C LYS A 23 20.70 20.53 24.83
N THR A 24 19.37 20.48 24.95
CA THR A 24 18.63 20.03 26.13
C THR A 24 17.51 19.10 25.69
N LEU A 25 17.31 18.00 26.42
CA LEU A 25 16.19 17.08 26.17
C LEU A 25 14.87 17.79 26.54
N PRO A 26 13.90 17.90 25.61
CA PRO A 26 12.59 18.39 25.95
C PRO A 26 11.87 17.39 26.88
N PRO A 27 10.94 17.86 27.71
CA PRO A 27 10.18 17.00 28.60
C PRO A 27 9.40 15.94 27.79
N GLU A 28 9.34 14.72 28.33
CA GLU A 28 8.71 13.55 27.70
C GLU A 28 7.28 13.83 27.22
N SER A 29 6.52 14.57 28.03
CA SER A 29 5.13 14.95 27.74
C SER A 29 4.97 15.83 26.50
N GLU A 30 5.96 16.64 26.15
CA GLU A 30 5.96 17.46 24.93
C GLU A 30 6.42 16.65 23.71
N PHE A 31 7.42 15.79 23.90
CA PHE A 31 7.92 14.91 22.85
C PHE A 31 6.86 13.89 22.41
N ALA A 32 6.17 13.27 23.36
CA ALA A 32 5.11 12.31 23.11
C ALA A 32 3.91 12.96 22.37
N LYS A 33 3.60 14.23 22.65
CA LYS A 33 2.52 14.95 21.93
C LYS A 33 2.83 15.20 20.46
N LYS A 34 4.10 15.46 20.11
CA LYS A 34 4.52 15.72 18.72
C LYS A 34 4.54 14.46 17.84
N GLY A 35 4.70 13.28 18.44
CA GLY A 35 4.80 12.00 17.72
C GLY A 35 3.49 11.21 17.60
N ASN A 36 2.39 11.71 18.17
CA ASN A 36 1.12 10.99 18.23
C ASN A 36 0.01 11.70 17.45
N ILE A 37 -0.70 10.94 16.62
CA ILE A 37 -1.92 11.41 15.95
C ILE A 37 -3.10 11.20 16.91
N PRO A 38 -3.94 12.23 17.16
CA PRO A 38 -5.12 12.09 18.00
C PRO A 38 -6.13 11.13 17.34
N LEU A 39 -6.71 10.25 18.16
CA LEU A 39 -7.71 9.30 17.70
C LEU A 39 -8.99 10.04 17.28
N GLN A 40 -9.46 9.75 16.07
CA GLN A 40 -10.72 10.25 15.54
C GLN A 40 -11.77 9.14 15.55
N MET A 41 -12.98 9.47 16.00
CA MET A 41 -14.07 8.50 16.05
C MET A 41 -14.63 8.26 14.65
N TYR A 42 -14.81 6.99 14.32
CA TYR A 42 -15.47 6.58 13.09
C TYR A 42 -16.97 6.91 13.18
N PRO A 43 -17.53 7.72 12.26
CA PRO A 43 -18.92 8.17 12.35
C PRO A 43 -19.94 7.12 11.88
N GLY A 44 -19.50 6.09 11.15
CA GLY A 44 -20.37 5.05 10.62
C GLY A 44 -20.60 3.90 11.61
N SER A 45 -21.59 3.05 11.31
CA SER A 45 -21.75 1.78 12.01
C SER A 45 -20.86 0.70 11.38
N VAL A 46 -20.28 -0.16 12.22
CA VAL A 46 -19.40 -1.25 11.80
C VAL A 46 -20.14 -2.21 10.86
N GLY A 47 -19.54 -2.54 9.72
CA GLY A 47 -20.04 -3.53 8.75
C GLY A 47 -21.09 -3.00 7.76
N THR A 48 -21.46 -1.72 7.82
CA THR A 48 -22.50 -1.16 6.94
C THR A 48 -22.02 -0.95 5.50
N GLY A 49 -20.73 -0.67 5.30
CA GLY A 49 -20.15 -0.38 4.00
C GLY A 49 -20.15 -1.59 3.07
N PHE A 50 -20.02 -2.81 3.61
CA PHE A 50 -20.07 -4.04 2.81
C PHE A 50 -21.34 -4.16 1.94
N SER A 51 -22.48 -3.64 2.41
CA SER A 51 -23.73 -3.63 1.64
C SER A 51 -23.67 -2.77 0.38
N ASN A 52 -22.78 -1.78 0.34
CA ASN A 52 -22.55 -0.91 -0.80
C ASN A 52 -21.53 -1.47 -1.79
N ILE A 53 -20.83 -2.57 -1.45
CA ILE A 53 -19.78 -3.13 -2.28
C ILE A 53 -20.41 -4.07 -3.32
N ILE A 54 -20.33 -3.67 -4.59
CA ILE A 54 -20.71 -4.51 -5.71
C ILE A 54 -19.47 -5.29 -6.15
N ILE A 55 -19.47 -6.61 -5.92
CA ILE A 55 -18.45 -7.51 -6.46
C ILE A 55 -18.84 -7.87 -7.89
N LYS A 56 -18.09 -7.33 -8.85
CA LYS A 56 -18.16 -7.78 -10.24
C LYS A 56 -16.99 -8.72 -10.49
N LEU A 57 -17.28 -9.99 -10.70
CA LEU A 57 -16.34 -10.87 -11.38
C LEU A 57 -16.27 -10.38 -12.82
N SER A 58 -15.20 -9.68 -13.17
CA SER A 58 -14.85 -9.59 -14.59
C SER A 58 -14.60 -11.03 -15.03
N GLU A 59 -15.27 -11.49 -16.08
CA GLU A 59 -14.79 -12.64 -16.84
C GLU A 59 -13.30 -12.41 -17.03
N VAL A 60 -12.47 -13.28 -16.46
CA VAL A 60 -11.02 -13.21 -16.61
C VAL A 60 -10.81 -13.09 -18.11
N GLU A 61 -10.35 -11.93 -18.59
CA GLU A 61 -10.14 -11.72 -20.02
C GLU A 61 -9.27 -12.88 -20.50
N THR A 62 -9.87 -13.85 -21.20
CA THR A 62 -9.18 -15.00 -21.79
C THR A 62 -8.31 -14.56 -22.97
N ASP A 63 -8.24 -13.25 -23.22
CA ASP A 63 -7.29 -12.61 -24.13
C ASP A 63 -5.87 -12.69 -23.55
N ILE A 64 -5.26 -13.86 -23.73
CA ILE A 64 -3.82 -14.12 -23.59
C ILE A 64 -2.98 -13.05 -24.35
N LYS A 65 -3.57 -12.38 -25.33
CA LYS A 65 -2.99 -11.27 -26.10
C LYS A 65 -2.69 -10.01 -25.26
N LYS A 66 -3.31 -9.83 -24.09
CA LYS A 66 -3.00 -8.76 -23.13
C LYS A 66 -2.17 -9.27 -21.94
N SER A 67 -1.43 -10.37 -22.10
CA SER A 67 -0.43 -10.75 -21.10
C SER A 67 0.48 -9.55 -20.85
N THR A 68 0.44 -9.05 -19.62
CA THR A 68 1.25 -7.94 -19.15
C THR A 68 2.71 -8.22 -19.52
N THR A 69 3.42 -7.20 -20.00
CA THR A 69 4.85 -7.22 -20.35
C THR A 69 5.70 -7.99 -19.34
N ASN A 70 5.33 -7.94 -18.05
CA ASN A 70 5.98 -8.66 -16.96
C ASN A 70 5.97 -10.19 -17.09
N GLY A 71 4.91 -10.80 -17.63
CA GLY A 71 4.83 -12.26 -17.81
C GLY A 71 5.82 -12.76 -18.88
N GLN A 72 5.91 -12.03 -19.99
CA GLN A 72 6.86 -12.34 -21.07
C GLN A 72 8.30 -12.09 -20.62
N LEU A 73 8.53 -11.03 -19.84
CA LEU A 73 9.84 -10.73 -19.25
C LEU A 73 10.28 -11.80 -18.25
N ASN A 74 9.37 -12.31 -17.42
CA ASN A 74 9.65 -13.42 -16.50
C ASN A 74 10.09 -14.67 -17.27
N ILE A 75 9.34 -15.05 -18.31
CA ILE A 75 9.69 -16.20 -19.16
C ILE A 75 11.04 -16.00 -19.84
N LEU A 76 11.29 -14.81 -20.40
CA LEU A 76 12.55 -14.45 -21.02
C LEU A 76 13.71 -14.54 -20.03
N TRP A 77 13.56 -13.99 -18.83
CA TRP A 77 14.56 -14.08 -17.77
C TRP A 77 14.84 -15.53 -17.36
N THR A 78 13.81 -16.34 -17.13
CA THR A 78 13.96 -17.76 -16.77
C THR A 78 14.68 -18.52 -17.87
N TYR A 79 14.33 -18.30 -19.14
CA TYR A 79 15.01 -18.91 -20.29
C TYR A 79 16.49 -18.49 -20.36
N LEU A 80 16.79 -17.20 -20.21
CA LEU A 80 18.16 -16.68 -20.23
C LEU A 80 18.99 -17.20 -19.04
N LYS A 81 18.40 -17.37 -17.87
CA LYS A 81 19.05 -18.01 -16.72
C LYS A 81 19.40 -19.46 -17.00
N PHE A 82 18.45 -20.23 -17.56
CA PHE A 82 18.67 -21.62 -17.93
C PHE A 82 19.75 -21.77 -19.00
N LYS A 83 19.63 -21.04 -20.12
CA LYS A 83 20.58 -21.12 -21.26
C LYS A 83 22.01 -20.75 -20.88
N ASN A 84 22.19 -19.80 -19.95
CA ASN A 84 23.51 -19.32 -19.56
C ASN A 84 24.07 -20.00 -18.30
N ASN A 85 23.61 -21.22 -17.96
CA ASN A 85 24.05 -21.97 -16.77
C ASN A 85 24.05 -21.12 -15.48
N ASN A 86 22.97 -20.38 -15.25
CA ASN A 86 22.80 -19.47 -14.11
C ASN A 86 23.79 -18.30 -14.00
N LYS A 87 24.69 -18.08 -14.97
CA LYS A 87 25.61 -16.93 -15.01
C LYS A 87 24.91 -15.59 -15.28
N PHE A 88 23.66 -15.63 -15.73
CA PHE A 88 22.82 -14.45 -15.95
C PHE A 88 22.35 -13.85 -14.60
N PRO A 89 22.21 -12.52 -14.48
CA PRO A 89 21.86 -11.88 -13.21
C PRO A 89 20.49 -12.32 -12.68
N GLY A 90 20.29 -12.19 -11.37
CA GLY A 90 18.97 -12.39 -10.75
C GLY A 90 17.92 -11.42 -11.30
N TRP A 91 16.64 -11.65 -10.98
CA TRP A 91 15.51 -10.89 -11.53
C TRP A 91 15.70 -9.37 -11.45
N ASN A 92 16.11 -8.86 -10.27
CA ASN A 92 16.36 -7.42 -10.10
C ASN A 92 17.48 -6.90 -11.01
N GLY A 93 18.56 -7.67 -11.19
CA GLY A 93 19.65 -7.27 -12.08
C GLY A 93 19.26 -7.34 -13.55
N PHE A 94 18.43 -8.31 -13.94
CA PHE A 94 17.84 -8.37 -15.27
C PHE A 94 16.92 -7.19 -15.56
N MET A 95 16.02 -6.86 -14.63
CA MET A 95 15.15 -5.70 -14.75
C MET A 95 15.97 -4.42 -14.84
N ASN A 96 17.01 -4.27 -14.00
CA ASN A 96 17.91 -3.13 -14.06
C ASN A 96 18.58 -3.00 -15.45
N LEU A 97 19.08 -4.10 -16.03
CA LEU A 97 19.68 -4.08 -17.37
C LEU A 97 18.69 -3.62 -18.45
N LEU A 98 17.43 -4.02 -18.35
CA LEU A 98 16.39 -3.62 -19.30
C LEU A 98 15.96 -2.16 -19.13
N THR A 99 15.85 -1.71 -17.87
CA THR A 99 15.32 -0.38 -17.55
C THR A 99 16.39 0.70 -17.44
N ASN A 100 17.68 0.36 -17.48
CA ASN A 100 18.78 1.33 -17.36
C ASN A 100 18.80 2.39 -18.48
N VAL A 101 18.07 2.15 -19.58
CA VAL A 101 17.95 3.07 -20.71
C VAL A 101 16.74 4.01 -20.54
N HIS A 102 15.90 3.79 -19.53
CA HIS A 102 14.66 4.55 -19.32
C HIS A 102 14.82 5.51 -18.16
N GLU A 103 14.28 6.72 -18.31
CA GLU A 103 14.17 7.66 -17.20
C GLU A 103 13.24 7.06 -16.13
N PHE A 104 13.66 7.15 -14.87
CA PHE A 104 12.86 6.70 -13.74
C PHE A 104 12.96 7.70 -12.60
N ASP A 105 11.87 7.78 -11.84
CA ASP A 105 11.81 8.61 -10.65
C ASP A 105 12.17 7.81 -9.40
N MET A 106 13.04 8.37 -8.58
CA MET A 106 13.34 7.81 -7.26
C MET A 106 12.16 8.02 -6.31
N SER A 107 11.89 7.04 -5.46
CA SER A 107 10.85 7.14 -4.43
C SER A 107 11.46 7.50 -3.08
N SER A 108 10.76 8.33 -2.31
CA SER A 108 11.10 8.63 -0.92
C SER A 108 10.22 7.82 0.02
N ILE A 109 10.82 7.30 1.09
CA ILE A 109 10.13 6.54 2.13
C ILE A 109 10.10 7.38 3.41
N ILE A 110 8.91 7.70 3.89
CA ILE A 110 8.67 8.51 5.08
C ILE A 110 7.97 7.65 6.13
N LEU A 111 8.51 7.66 7.35
CA LEU A 111 7.84 7.08 8.51
C LEU A 111 6.84 8.11 9.04
N LEU A 112 5.56 7.74 9.08
CA LEU A 112 4.51 8.59 9.63
C LEU A 112 4.41 8.45 11.15
N PRO A 113 3.87 9.47 11.85
CA PRO A 113 3.63 9.40 13.29
C PRO A 113 2.73 8.23 13.68
N PHE A 114 2.82 7.79 14.93
CA PHE A 114 2.05 6.65 15.42
C PHE A 114 0.65 7.08 15.90
N ILE A 115 -0.32 6.19 15.71
CA ILE A 115 -1.62 6.27 16.38
C ILE A 115 -1.55 5.36 17.59
N ASN A 116 -1.61 5.92 18.80
CA ASN A 116 -1.53 5.16 20.04
C ASN A 116 -2.89 4.54 20.43
N ALA A 117 -3.34 3.58 19.62
CA ALA A 117 -4.56 2.82 19.83
C ALA A 117 -4.44 1.43 19.18
N ALA A 118 -5.34 0.52 19.57
CA ALA A 118 -5.35 -0.84 19.07
C ALA A 118 -5.52 -0.84 17.53
N PRO A 119 -4.62 -1.48 16.77
CA PRO A 119 -4.63 -1.40 15.31
C PRO A 119 -5.88 -2.03 14.67
N SER A 120 -6.51 -2.97 15.37
CA SER A 120 -7.73 -3.64 14.92
C SER A 120 -9.01 -2.83 15.16
N ASP A 121 -8.94 -1.71 15.89
CA ASP A 121 -10.12 -0.88 16.15
C ASP A 121 -10.50 -0.03 14.91
N TYR A 122 -11.80 0.10 14.65
CA TYR A 122 -12.34 0.87 13.53
C TYR A 122 -11.95 2.34 13.62
N ASN A 123 -11.92 2.92 14.82
CA ASN A 123 -11.49 4.30 15.03
C ASN A 123 -10.03 4.49 14.64
N THR A 124 -9.16 3.53 14.99
CA THR A 124 -7.73 3.58 14.65
C THR A 124 -7.53 3.50 13.13
N ILE A 125 -8.23 2.58 12.45
CA ILE A 125 -8.14 2.43 11.00
C ILE A 125 -8.68 3.68 10.29
N TYR A 126 -9.84 4.18 10.74
CA TYR A 126 -10.44 5.40 10.21
C TYR A 126 -9.49 6.61 10.37
N THR A 127 -8.90 6.78 11.55
CA THR A 127 -7.93 7.84 11.83
C THR A 127 -6.72 7.74 10.89
N ALA A 128 -6.18 6.53 10.69
CA ALA A 128 -5.07 6.30 9.79
C ALA A 128 -5.43 6.68 8.35
N MET A 129 -6.57 6.19 7.85
CA MET A 129 -7.06 6.48 6.50
C MET A 129 -7.26 7.98 6.29
N LYS A 130 -7.92 8.66 7.24
CA LYS A 130 -8.16 10.10 7.15
C LYS A 130 -6.88 10.91 7.15
N THR A 131 -5.93 10.56 8.03
CA THR A 131 -4.62 11.22 8.08
C THR A 131 -3.87 11.04 6.75
N SER A 132 -3.88 9.84 6.16
CA SER A 132 -3.24 9.61 4.86
C SER A 132 -3.91 10.40 3.72
N VAL A 133 -5.23 10.56 3.76
CA VAL A 133 -5.97 11.38 2.78
C VAL A 133 -5.64 12.86 2.95
N GLU A 134 -5.57 13.37 4.18
CA GLU A 134 -5.16 14.74 4.48
C GLU A 134 -3.72 15.02 4.00
N ASN A 135 -2.80 14.08 4.19
CA ASN A 135 -1.44 14.18 3.65
C ASN A 135 -1.43 14.19 2.12
N ALA A 136 -2.19 13.30 1.48
CA ALA A 136 -2.33 13.27 0.02
C ALA A 136 -2.86 14.61 -0.52
N LYS A 137 -3.82 15.25 0.17
CA LYS A 137 -4.31 16.59 -0.17
C LYS A 137 -3.22 17.66 -0.04
N GLN A 138 -2.46 17.65 1.06
CA GLN A 138 -1.35 18.60 1.25
C GLN A 138 -0.29 18.48 0.15
N LEU A 139 -0.08 17.27 -0.37
CA LEU A 139 0.81 16.98 -1.48
C LEU A 139 0.16 17.15 -2.86
N SER A 140 -1.08 17.66 -2.92
CA SER A 140 -1.86 17.84 -4.16
C SER A 140 -2.01 16.56 -4.99
N MET A 141 -2.05 15.40 -4.33
CA MET A 141 -2.24 14.11 -4.98
C MET A 141 -3.72 13.87 -5.26
N ARG A 142 -4.04 13.42 -6.48
CA ARG A 142 -5.42 13.06 -6.87
C ARG A 142 -5.86 11.69 -6.36
N THR A 143 -4.91 10.81 -6.07
CA THR A 143 -5.19 9.42 -5.67
C THR A 143 -4.34 9.06 -4.47
N CYS A 144 -4.97 8.48 -3.45
CA CYS A 144 -4.32 7.95 -2.26
C CYS A 144 -4.49 6.43 -2.24
N ILE A 145 -3.39 5.68 -2.38
CA ILE A 145 -3.39 4.22 -2.33
C ILE A 145 -3.04 3.79 -0.92
N LEU A 146 -3.96 3.09 -0.26
CA LEU A 146 -3.79 2.60 1.10
C LEU A 146 -3.66 1.09 1.09
N THR A 147 -2.52 0.57 1.53
CA THR A 147 -2.27 -0.87 1.62
C THR A 147 -2.39 -1.34 3.06
N PHE A 148 -3.16 -2.41 3.28
CA PHE A 148 -3.36 -3.00 4.60
C PHE A 148 -3.15 -4.52 4.58
N ASP A 149 -2.84 -5.08 5.75
CA ASP A 149 -2.89 -6.52 5.96
C ASP A 149 -4.32 -7.06 5.90
N GLN A 150 -4.51 -8.35 5.62
CA GLN A 150 -5.81 -8.95 5.36
C GLN A 150 -6.93 -8.58 6.35
N PRO A 151 -6.76 -8.71 7.68
CA PRO A 151 -7.84 -8.37 8.62
C PRO A 151 -8.14 -6.86 8.67
N LEU A 152 -7.13 -6.02 8.44
CA LEU A 152 -7.28 -4.56 8.42
C LEU A 152 -7.87 -4.08 7.09
N TYR A 153 -7.50 -4.73 5.99
CA TYR A 153 -8.01 -4.48 4.65
C TYR A 153 -9.53 -4.59 4.61
N MET A 154 -10.10 -5.66 5.17
CA MET A 154 -11.55 -5.84 5.19
C MET A 154 -12.26 -4.68 5.89
N LYS A 155 -11.77 -4.26 7.05
CA LYS A 155 -12.31 -3.12 7.81
C LYS A 155 -12.10 -1.78 7.09
N ALA A 156 -10.95 -1.58 6.47
CA ALA A 156 -10.66 -0.38 5.69
C ALA A 156 -11.56 -0.28 4.45
N ARG A 157 -11.89 -1.41 3.80
CA ARG A 157 -12.85 -1.45 2.69
C ARG A 157 -14.28 -1.14 3.14
N ASP A 158 -14.68 -1.66 4.29
CA ASP A 158 -15.96 -1.31 4.92
C ASP A 158 -16.05 0.20 5.19
N ILE A 159 -15.03 0.78 5.84
CA ILE A 159 -14.96 2.23 6.11
C ILE A 159 -15.02 3.04 4.81
N ALA A 160 -14.22 2.67 3.80
CA ALA A 160 -14.15 3.39 2.52
C ALA A 160 -15.47 3.36 1.72
N SER A 161 -16.31 2.34 1.95
CA SER A 161 -17.61 2.19 1.28
C SER A 161 -18.78 2.74 2.09
N ALA A 162 -18.60 2.95 3.40
CA ALA A 162 -19.60 3.54 4.28
C ALA A 162 -19.49 5.08 4.37
N VAL A 163 -18.28 5.64 4.31
CA VAL A 163 -18.03 7.06 4.55
C VAL A 163 -17.18 7.66 3.43
N CYS A 164 -17.63 8.80 2.90
CA CYS A 164 -16.81 9.63 2.01
C CYS A 164 -15.75 10.37 2.83
N LEU A 165 -14.49 9.96 2.71
CA LEU A 165 -13.35 10.58 3.41
C LEU A 165 -12.86 11.87 2.71
N SER A 166 -13.13 12.03 1.41
CA SER A 166 -12.74 13.18 0.60
C SER A 166 -13.43 13.15 -0.75
N ASP A 167 -13.89 14.32 -1.23
CA ASP A 167 -14.42 14.49 -2.59
C ASP A 167 -13.33 14.76 -3.64
N GLU A 168 -12.13 15.17 -3.21
CA GLU A 168 -11.04 15.61 -4.10
C GLU A 168 -9.99 14.52 -4.37
N VAL A 169 -9.92 13.52 -3.47
CA VAL A 169 -8.87 12.50 -3.48
C VAL A 169 -9.53 11.14 -3.63
N LEU A 170 -9.23 10.46 -4.72
CA LEU A 170 -9.68 9.08 -4.93
C LEU A 170 -8.93 8.14 -3.99
N ILE A 171 -9.67 7.41 -3.18
CA ILE A 171 -9.11 6.46 -2.21
C ILE A 171 -9.16 5.06 -2.79
N VAL A 172 -7.99 4.43 -2.90
CA VAL A 172 -7.86 3.06 -3.39
C VAL A 172 -7.27 2.19 -2.28
N VAL A 173 -8.13 1.44 -1.61
CA VAL A 173 -7.71 0.48 -0.58
C VAL A 173 -7.28 -0.83 -1.26
N ARG A 174 -6.05 -1.29 -1.00
CA ARG A 174 -5.45 -2.51 -1.55
C ARG A 174 -5.01 -3.46 -0.44
N LEU A 175 -5.09 -4.76 -0.74
CA LEU A 175 -4.51 -5.79 0.10
C LEU A 175 -2.98 -5.79 -0.10
N GLY A 176 -2.22 -5.94 1.00
CA GLY A 176 -0.76 -6.05 0.93
C GLY A 176 -0.33 -7.17 -0.03
N SER A 177 0.76 -6.97 -0.77
CA SER A 177 1.22 -7.90 -1.82
C SER A 177 1.48 -9.30 -1.28
N PHE A 178 2.12 -9.42 -0.12
CA PHE A 178 2.34 -10.70 0.56
C PHE A 178 1.02 -11.41 0.87
N ASN A 179 0.07 -10.71 1.51
CA ASN A 179 -1.24 -11.29 1.85
C ASN A 179 -2.04 -11.66 0.60
N THR A 180 -1.88 -10.92 -0.50
CA THR A 180 -2.51 -11.22 -1.78
C THR A 180 -1.99 -12.54 -2.35
N VAL A 181 -0.66 -12.73 -2.38
CA VAL A 181 -0.04 -13.98 -2.84
C VAL A 181 -0.44 -15.15 -1.94
N MET A 182 -0.40 -14.98 -0.62
CA MET A 182 -0.78 -16.03 0.33
C MET A 182 -2.26 -16.41 0.21
N SER A 183 -3.16 -15.43 0.04
CA SER A 183 -4.59 -15.68 -0.17
C SER A 183 -4.85 -16.42 -1.49
N TYR A 184 -4.14 -16.04 -2.55
CA TYR A 184 -4.24 -16.71 -3.85
C TYR A 184 -3.78 -18.18 -3.77
N MET A 185 -2.61 -18.43 -3.18
CA MET A 185 -2.10 -19.80 -3.00
C MET A 185 -3.05 -20.64 -2.13
N GLY A 186 -3.58 -20.07 -1.04
CA GLY A 186 -4.58 -20.75 -0.21
C GLY A 186 -5.83 -21.13 -0.99
N SER A 187 -6.32 -20.24 -1.85
CA SER A 187 -7.51 -20.50 -2.68
C SER A 187 -7.30 -21.66 -3.66
N ILE A 188 -6.11 -21.78 -4.26
CA ILE A 188 -5.76 -22.93 -5.13
C ILE A 188 -5.81 -24.23 -4.36
N VAL A 189 -5.23 -24.26 -3.15
CA VAL A 189 -5.20 -25.47 -2.31
C VAL A 189 -6.62 -25.87 -1.91
N THR A 190 -7.48 -24.92 -1.54
CA THR A 190 -8.88 -25.20 -1.22
C THR A 190 -9.62 -25.80 -2.41
N LEU A 191 -9.48 -25.22 -3.61
CA LEU A 191 -10.09 -25.79 -4.83
C LEU A 191 -9.60 -27.20 -5.12
N TRP A 192 -8.31 -27.48 -4.89
CA TRP A 192 -7.74 -28.80 -5.12
C TRP A 192 -8.28 -29.85 -4.14
N LEU A 193 -8.56 -29.45 -2.89
CA LEU A 193 -9.17 -30.31 -1.86
C LEU A 193 -10.67 -30.54 -2.07
N GLU A 194 -11.39 -29.61 -2.71
CA GLU A 194 -12.83 -29.76 -2.98
C GLU A 194 -13.12 -30.61 -4.22
N VAL A 195 -12.14 -30.78 -5.13
CA VAL A 195 -12.29 -31.51 -6.40
C VAL A 195 -11.72 -32.95 -6.33
N GLY A 196 -10.94 -33.28 -5.30
CA GLY A 196 -10.35 -34.62 -5.07
C GLY A 196 -11.16 -35.46 -4.09
#